data_AF-A0A2E5J161-F1
#
_entry.id   AF-A0A2E5J161-F1
#
_cell.length_a   1.000
_cell.length_b   1.000
_cell.length_c   1.000
_cell.angle_alpha   90.00
_cell.angle_beta   90.00
_cell.angle_gamma   90.00
#
_symmetry.space_group_name_H-M   'P 1'
#
loop_
_entity.id
_entity.type
_entity.pdbx_description
1 polymer ?
#
loop_
_entity_poly.entity_id
_entity_poly.type
_entity_poly.pdbx_seq_one_letter_code
_entity_poly.pdbx_strand_id
1 'polypeptide(L)'
;MPLTIKKPIVFFDLETTGVDPFNDRIVQIGCIRIETNGSKTEKEWLINPGIPIPAAVSQIHGITDDMVKDSPHLGDIAQELRDMFFSVDLGGYNAKNFDIPLLVQEFFRIGLTLNIEDIKIVDPMKIFQIKEPRTLTAAYKKFCNKELDNAHNAMADIRATLAVLEAQIDHYEDVPNTIEDIHEFCFPTDPDAYDAEGKLRYIDGHLTINFGKNKGRTLQELALTDPTYLEWIIKGSFSDIVKKAVRQVLGFKA
;
A
#
# COMPACT_ATOMS: atom_id res chain seq x y z
N MET A 1 12.26 27.29 2.80
CA MET A 1 11.44 27.93 3.85
C MET A 1 11.11 26.87 4.89
N PRO A 2 11.29 27.14 6.19
CA PRO A 2 10.92 26.19 7.25
C PRO A 2 9.39 26.03 7.34
N LEU A 3 8.92 24.91 7.90
CA LEU A 3 7.50 24.68 8.18
C LEU A 3 7.01 25.68 9.23
N THR A 4 5.95 26.44 8.92
CA THR A 4 5.32 27.37 9.85
C THR A 4 4.16 26.70 10.57
N ILE A 5 4.26 26.57 11.89
CA ILE A 5 3.27 25.87 12.73
C ILE A 5 2.47 26.87 13.54
N LYS A 6 1.17 26.97 13.28
CA LYS A 6 0.24 27.90 13.97
C LYS A 6 -0.59 27.26 15.08
N LYS A 7 -0.72 25.94 15.03
CA LYS A 7 -1.37 25.05 15.99
C LYS A 7 -0.46 23.82 16.09
N PRO A 8 -0.25 23.23 17.28
CA PRO A 8 0.61 22.05 17.39
C PRO A 8 0.13 20.95 16.44
N ILE A 9 1.06 20.16 15.91
CA ILE A 9 0.78 19.09 14.96
C ILE A 9 1.47 17.81 15.40
N VAL A 10 0.82 16.67 15.22
CA VAL A 10 1.41 15.35 15.45
C VAL A 10 1.56 14.63 14.12
N PHE A 11 2.79 14.27 13.77
CA PHE A 11 3.07 13.29 12.73
C PHE A 11 3.12 11.91 13.35
N PHE A 12 2.39 10.95 12.79
CA PHE A 12 2.32 9.59 13.34
C PHE A 12 2.14 8.52 12.27
N ASP A 13 2.43 7.30 12.67
CA ASP A 13 2.31 6.07 11.90
C ASP A 13 1.89 4.93 12.84
N LEU A 14 1.10 3.98 12.33
CA LEU A 14 0.54 2.87 13.09
C LEU A 14 0.95 1.52 12.52
N GLU A 15 1.37 0.61 13.41
CA GLU A 15 1.35 -0.81 13.11
C GLU A 15 0.12 -1.44 13.74
N THR A 16 -0.51 -2.37 13.01
CA THR A 16 -1.85 -2.86 13.33
C THR A 16 -1.99 -4.34 13.04
N THR A 17 -3.06 -4.96 13.51
CA THR A 17 -3.38 -6.37 13.22
C THR A 17 -3.94 -6.59 11.81
N GLY A 18 -4.20 -5.52 11.06
CA GLY A 18 -4.80 -5.56 9.73
C GLY A 18 -5.28 -4.16 9.29
N VAL A 19 -6.07 -4.09 8.21
CA VAL A 19 -6.41 -2.81 7.56
C VAL A 19 -7.86 -2.35 7.77
N ASP A 20 -8.67 -3.11 8.49
CA ASP A 20 -10.07 -2.78 8.76
C ASP A 20 -10.19 -1.94 10.05
N PRO A 21 -10.50 -0.64 9.97
CA PRO A 21 -10.61 0.21 11.15
C PRO A 21 -11.68 -0.24 12.15
N PHE A 22 -12.65 -1.05 11.74
CA PHE A 22 -13.73 -1.52 12.62
C PHE A 22 -13.41 -2.81 13.38
N ASN A 23 -12.45 -3.61 12.91
CA ASN A 23 -12.16 -4.93 13.46
C ASN A 23 -10.70 -5.09 13.90
N ASP A 24 -9.77 -4.44 13.20
CA ASP A 24 -8.35 -4.50 13.51
C ASP A 24 -7.96 -3.53 14.63
N ARG A 25 -6.82 -3.83 15.26
CA ARG A 25 -6.33 -3.17 16.48
C ARG A 25 -4.92 -2.63 16.27
N ILE A 26 -4.60 -1.58 17.00
CA ILE A 26 -3.25 -0.99 16.99
C ILE A 26 -2.31 -1.83 17.87
N VAL A 27 -1.12 -2.11 17.35
CA VAL A 27 -0.04 -2.82 18.08
C VAL A 27 1.17 -1.91 18.35
N GLN A 28 1.35 -0.85 17.56
CA GLN A 28 2.36 0.18 17.80
C GLN A 28 1.85 1.55 17.36
N ILE A 29 2.26 2.59 18.09
CA ILE A 29 2.09 3.99 17.69
C ILE A 29 3.46 4.64 17.74
N GLY A 30 3.97 5.10 16.59
CA GLY A 30 5.13 5.98 16.51
C GLY A 30 4.67 7.41 16.23
N CYS A 31 5.14 8.42 16.97
CA CYS A 31 4.73 9.79 16.73
C CYS A 31 5.77 10.86 17.10
N ILE A 32 5.65 12.01 16.43
CA ILE A 32 6.39 13.24 16.68
C ILE A 32 5.39 14.39 16.79
N ARG A 33 5.27 14.96 17.99
CA ARG A 33 4.52 16.20 18.23
C ARG A 33 5.42 17.40 18.07
N ILE A 34 4.93 18.39 17.34
CA ILE A 34 5.64 19.64 17.09
C ILE A 34 4.79 20.81 17.57
N GLU A 35 5.33 21.58 18.50
CA GLU A 35 4.69 22.77 19.07
C GLU A 35 4.86 24.00 18.16
N THR A 36 4.11 25.07 18.46
CA THR A 36 4.14 26.32 17.66
C THR A 36 5.47 27.06 17.69
N ASN A 37 6.29 26.83 18.73
CA ASN A 37 7.67 27.32 18.83
C ASN A 37 8.69 26.41 18.11
N GLY A 38 8.23 25.31 17.51
CA GLY A 38 9.06 24.32 16.81
C GLY A 38 9.66 23.22 17.69
N SER A 39 9.43 23.22 19.00
CA SER A 39 9.91 22.14 19.88
C SER A 39 9.25 20.82 19.52
N LYS A 40 10.04 19.74 19.52
CA LYS A 40 9.59 18.39 19.16
C LYS A 40 9.60 17.46 20.37
N THR A 41 8.57 16.63 20.47
CA THR A 41 8.51 15.50 21.40
C THR A 41 8.24 14.24 20.60
N GLU A 42 9.12 13.25 20.74
CA GLU A 42 8.97 11.94 20.11
C GLU A 42 8.47 10.94 21.15
N LYS A 43 7.51 10.10 20.76
CA LYS A 43 7.05 8.98 21.58
C LYS A 43 6.72 7.79 20.71
N GLU A 44 6.93 6.63 21.32
CA GLU A 44 6.59 5.33 20.76
C GLU A 44 5.91 4.50 21.84
N TRP A 45 4.87 3.76 21.47
CA TRP A 45 4.22 2.79 22.34
C TRP A 45 4.08 1.46 21.61
N LEU A 46 4.48 0.38 22.27
CA LEU A 46 3.99 -0.97 21.94
C LEU A 46 2.74 -1.22 22.77
N ILE A 47 1.73 -1.80 22.14
CA ILE A 47 0.39 -1.98 22.71
C ILE A 47 0.00 -3.44 22.57
N ASN A 48 -0.52 -4.03 23.65
CA ASN A 48 -1.19 -5.31 23.59
C ASN A 48 -2.59 -5.12 22.96
N PRO A 49 -2.85 -5.62 21.73
CA PRO A 49 -4.13 -5.41 21.05
C PRO A 49 -5.30 -6.20 21.67
N GLY A 50 -5.01 -7.16 22.56
CA GLY A 50 -6.00 -8.05 23.17
C GLY A 50 -6.61 -9.07 22.19
N ILE A 51 -6.06 -9.17 20.98
CA ILE A 51 -6.41 -10.17 19.96
C ILE A 51 -5.11 -10.71 19.32
N PRO A 52 -5.12 -11.93 18.75
CA PRO A 52 -3.94 -12.45 18.05
C PRO A 52 -3.55 -11.60 16.85
N ILE A 53 -2.26 -11.34 16.66
CA ILE A 53 -1.73 -10.67 15.46
C ILE A 53 -1.61 -11.71 14.33
N PRO A 54 -2.23 -11.51 13.15
CA PRO A 54 -2.08 -12.45 12.05
C PRO A 54 -0.62 -12.60 11.60
N ALA A 55 -0.16 -13.84 11.40
CA ALA A 55 1.23 -14.12 11.05
C ALA A 55 1.72 -13.37 9.79
N ALA A 56 0.85 -13.20 8.79
CA ALA A 56 1.17 -12.43 7.58
C ALA A 56 1.42 -10.94 7.87
N VAL A 57 0.77 -10.39 8.89
CA VAL A 57 0.92 -8.99 9.31
C VAL A 57 2.17 -8.83 10.18
N SER A 58 2.40 -9.78 11.10
CA SER A 58 3.69 -9.88 11.82
C SER A 58 4.90 -10.01 10.89
N GLN A 59 4.76 -10.67 9.73
CA GLN A 59 5.84 -10.74 8.73
C GLN A 59 6.12 -9.39 8.05
N ILE A 60 5.15 -8.47 8.02
CA ILE A 60 5.31 -7.15 7.41
C ILE A 60 6.05 -6.21 8.36
N HIS A 61 5.54 -6.02 9.58
CA HIS A 61 6.07 -5.03 10.52
C HIS A 61 6.98 -5.64 11.61
N GLY A 62 7.09 -6.97 11.70
CA GLY A 62 8.00 -7.66 12.61
C GLY A 62 7.56 -7.75 14.07
N ILE A 63 6.32 -7.36 14.41
CA ILE A 63 5.80 -7.40 15.79
C ILE A 63 4.96 -8.66 15.96
N THR A 64 5.26 -9.41 17.02
CA THR A 64 4.61 -10.69 17.34
C THR A 64 3.82 -10.59 18.64
N ASP A 65 2.87 -11.51 18.85
CA ASP A 65 2.09 -11.58 20.10
C ASP A 65 3.01 -11.65 21.33
N ASP A 66 4.13 -12.40 21.24
CA ASP A 66 5.09 -12.53 22.33
C ASP A 66 5.78 -11.22 22.71
N MET A 67 5.97 -10.31 21.75
CA MET A 67 6.60 -9.00 21.99
C MET A 67 5.67 -8.03 22.72
N VAL A 68 4.36 -8.17 22.54
CA VAL A 68 3.36 -7.23 23.08
C VAL A 68 2.56 -7.80 24.25
N LYS A 69 2.75 -9.07 24.62
CA LYS A 69 1.94 -9.71 25.67
C LYS A 69 1.97 -8.98 27.01
N ASP A 70 3.11 -8.39 27.36
CA ASP A 70 3.33 -7.66 28.62
C ASP A 70 3.23 -6.13 28.44
N SER A 71 2.96 -5.66 27.22
CA SER A 71 2.73 -4.25 26.91
C SER A 71 1.36 -3.79 27.42
N PRO A 72 1.19 -2.48 27.71
CA PRO A 72 -0.12 -1.94 28.11
C PRO A 72 -1.17 -2.16 27.01
N HIS A 73 -2.43 -2.27 27.40
CA HIS A 73 -3.53 -2.05 26.46
C HIS A 73 -3.66 -0.55 26.17
N LEU A 74 -4.28 -0.22 25.04
CA LEU A 74 -4.46 1.18 24.63
C LEU A 74 -5.15 2.03 25.72
N GLY A 75 -6.12 1.45 26.43
CA GLY A 75 -6.85 2.13 27.51
C GLY A 75 -5.96 2.51 28.70
N ASP A 76 -4.89 1.75 28.97
CA ASP A 76 -3.99 1.98 30.09
C ASP A 76 -3.14 3.25 29.88
N ILE A 77 -2.93 3.64 28.62
CA ILE A 77 -2.17 4.84 28.22
C ILE A 77 -3.08 5.99 27.74
N ALA A 78 -4.38 5.93 28.02
CA ALA A 78 -5.37 6.90 27.51
C ALA A 78 -5.03 8.37 27.83
N GLN A 79 -4.45 8.65 29.01
CA GLN A 79 -4.04 10.01 29.37
C GLN A 79 -2.87 10.51 28.52
N GLU A 80 -1.88 9.66 28.26
CA GLU A 80 -0.74 10.03 27.39
C GLU A 80 -1.19 10.25 25.95
N LEU A 81 -2.11 9.41 25.46
CA LEU A 81 -2.70 9.57 24.13
C LEU A 81 -3.49 10.87 24.03
N ARG A 82 -4.23 11.24 25.08
CA ARG A 82 -4.93 12.53 25.14
C ARG A 82 -3.96 13.69 25.05
N ASP A 83 -2.91 13.68 25.88
CA ASP A 83 -1.91 14.74 25.91
C ASP A 83 -1.18 14.87 24.56
N MET A 84 -0.98 13.75 23.87
CA MET A 84 -0.33 13.70 22.57
C MET A 84 -1.24 14.19 21.44
N PHE A 85 -2.45 13.63 21.30
CA PHE A 85 -3.28 13.74 20.09
C PHE A 85 -4.46 14.72 20.19
N PHE A 86 -4.70 15.36 21.33
CA PHE A 86 -5.78 16.33 21.45
C PHE A 86 -5.30 17.77 21.25
N SER A 87 -6.19 18.61 20.70
CA SER A 87 -5.93 20.02 20.38
C SER A 87 -4.79 20.24 19.37
N VAL A 88 -4.53 19.25 18.53
CA VAL A 88 -3.49 19.28 17.48
C VAL A 88 -4.09 19.17 16.08
N ASP A 89 -3.30 19.54 15.08
CA ASP A 89 -3.46 19.05 13.70
C ASP A 89 -2.74 17.70 13.56
N LEU A 90 -3.05 16.95 12.49
CA LEU A 90 -2.50 15.61 12.27
C LEU A 90 -1.69 15.54 10.97
N GLY A 91 -0.67 14.69 10.95
CA GLY A 91 0.10 14.40 9.75
C GLY A 91 0.63 12.97 9.73
N GLY A 92 0.96 12.50 8.54
CA GLY A 92 1.47 11.15 8.31
C GLY A 92 1.44 10.83 6.82
N TYR A 93 1.99 9.70 6.41
CA TYR A 93 2.08 9.32 4.99
C TYR A 93 0.94 8.36 4.65
N ASN A 94 -0.04 8.82 3.84
CA ASN A 94 -1.33 8.12 3.64
C ASN A 94 -2.26 8.10 4.87
N ALA A 95 -1.95 8.87 5.91
CA ALA A 95 -2.64 8.82 7.20
C ALA A 95 -4.14 9.10 7.10
N LYS A 96 -4.57 9.94 6.16
CA LYS A 96 -6.00 10.23 5.97
C LYS A 96 -6.82 8.98 5.63
N ASN A 97 -6.25 8.06 4.86
CA ASN A 97 -6.97 6.90 4.35
C ASN A 97 -6.76 5.64 5.19
N PHE A 98 -5.75 5.64 6.07
CA PHE A 98 -5.35 4.46 6.83
C PHE A 98 -5.30 4.73 8.34
N ASP A 99 -4.29 5.47 8.80
CA ASP A 99 -4.00 5.63 10.23
C ASP A 99 -5.09 6.37 11.00
N ILE A 100 -5.62 7.46 10.45
CA ILE A 100 -6.63 8.30 11.12
C ILE A 100 -7.93 7.50 11.39
N PRO A 101 -8.53 6.78 10.40
CA PRO A 101 -9.67 5.92 10.67
C PRO A 101 -9.45 4.90 11.80
N LEU A 102 -8.30 4.23 11.82
CA LEU A 102 -7.93 3.25 12.85
C LEU A 102 -7.78 3.93 14.23
N LEU A 103 -7.05 5.04 14.30
CA LEU A 103 -6.85 5.80 15.54
C LEU A 103 -8.18 6.28 16.13
N VAL A 104 -9.07 6.82 15.30
CA VAL A 104 -10.39 7.31 15.72
C VAL A 104 -11.24 6.17 16.29
N GLN A 105 -11.25 5.01 15.62
CA GLN A 105 -12.00 3.85 16.11
C GLN A 105 -11.43 3.29 17.41
N GLU A 106 -10.11 3.13 17.49
CA GLU A 106 -9.45 2.65 18.71
C GLU A 106 -9.64 3.62 19.89
N PHE A 107 -9.55 4.93 19.65
CA PHE A 107 -9.88 5.95 20.66
C PHE A 107 -11.33 5.82 21.11
N PHE A 108 -12.27 5.64 20.18
CA PHE A 108 -13.67 5.45 20.51
C PHE A 108 -13.90 4.24 21.42
N ARG A 109 -13.21 3.12 21.20
CA ARG A 109 -13.29 1.92 22.06
C ARG A 109 -12.89 2.17 23.50
N ILE A 110 -11.95 3.08 23.74
CA ILE A 110 -11.46 3.42 25.09
C ILE A 110 -12.14 4.68 25.66
N GLY A 111 -13.22 5.16 25.05
CA GLY A 111 -13.96 6.33 25.52
C GLY A 111 -13.32 7.68 25.21
N LEU A 112 -12.35 7.73 24.28
CA LEU A 112 -11.78 8.96 23.75
C LEU A 112 -12.49 9.32 22.43
N THR A 113 -13.01 10.55 22.34
CA THR A 113 -13.61 11.05 21.09
C THR A 113 -12.70 12.10 20.48
N LEU A 114 -12.09 11.76 19.34
CA LEU A 114 -11.32 12.70 18.53
C LEU A 114 -12.22 13.30 17.46
N ASN A 115 -12.59 14.58 17.60
CA ASN A 115 -13.35 15.28 16.57
C ASN A 115 -12.41 15.72 15.44
N ILE A 116 -12.51 15.06 14.28
CA ILE A 116 -11.66 15.32 13.12
C ILE A 116 -12.16 16.47 12.24
N GLU A 117 -13.36 17.01 12.47
CA GLU A 117 -13.94 18.06 11.61
C GLU A 117 -13.09 19.35 11.61
N ASP A 118 -12.49 19.69 12.75
CA ASP A 118 -11.65 20.88 12.94
C ASP A 118 -10.13 20.59 12.90
N ILE A 119 -9.75 19.37 12.51
CA ILE A 119 -8.36 18.94 12.44
C ILE A 119 -7.85 19.11 11.01
N LYS A 120 -6.76 19.87 10.83
CA LYS A 120 -6.06 19.89 9.54
C LYS A 120 -5.22 18.64 9.41
N ILE A 121 -5.22 18.05 8.23
CA ILE A 121 -4.44 16.86 7.91
C ILE A 121 -3.34 17.24 6.92
N VAL A 122 -2.09 16.92 7.27
CA VAL A 122 -0.90 17.12 6.44
C VAL A 122 -0.40 15.76 5.96
N ASP A 123 -0.55 15.48 4.67
CA ASP A 123 -0.17 14.19 4.08
C ASP A 123 0.86 14.37 2.96
N PRO A 124 2.16 14.10 3.22
CA PRO A 124 3.21 14.21 2.21
C PRO A 124 3.01 13.31 0.99
N MET A 125 2.33 12.16 1.12
CA MET A 125 1.98 11.31 -0.03
C MET A 125 1.11 12.08 -1.01
N LYS A 126 0.15 12.87 -0.50
CA LYS A 126 -0.72 13.66 -1.36
C LYS A 126 0.04 14.77 -2.08
N ILE A 127 0.99 15.40 -1.40
CA ILE A 127 1.89 16.39 -2.01
C ILE A 127 2.69 15.72 -3.13
N PHE A 128 3.29 14.56 -2.89
CA PHE A 128 4.05 13.81 -3.89
C PHE A 128 3.19 13.50 -5.13
N GLN A 129 1.97 12.98 -4.94
CA GLN A 129 1.05 12.70 -6.04
C GLN A 129 0.66 13.94 -6.86
N ILE A 130 0.52 15.10 -6.21
CA ILE A 130 0.19 16.37 -6.89
C ILE A 130 1.40 16.91 -7.65
N LYS A 131 2.60 16.78 -7.08
CA LYS A 131 3.83 17.38 -7.61
C LYS A 131 4.56 16.49 -8.63
N GLU A 132 4.40 15.18 -8.55
CA GLU A 132 4.96 14.17 -9.46
C GLU A 132 3.84 13.38 -10.17
N PRO A 133 3.06 14.01 -11.05
CA PRO A 133 1.99 13.33 -11.79
C PRO A 133 2.55 12.29 -12.78
N ARG A 134 1.88 11.14 -12.89
CA ARG A 134 2.24 10.03 -13.78
C ARG A 134 1.54 10.14 -15.14
N THR A 135 1.68 11.29 -15.80
CA THR A 135 1.10 11.54 -17.13
C THR A 135 2.19 11.72 -18.18
N LEU A 136 1.86 11.47 -19.46
CA LEU A 136 2.81 11.68 -20.56
C LEU A 136 3.30 13.14 -20.62
N THR A 137 2.41 14.11 -20.45
CA THR A 137 2.78 15.54 -20.38
C THR A 137 3.80 15.82 -19.28
N ALA A 138 3.63 15.22 -18.09
CA ALA A 138 4.54 15.39 -16.98
C ALA A 138 5.91 14.74 -17.24
N ALA A 139 5.92 13.53 -17.81
CA ALA A 139 7.15 12.85 -18.21
C ALA A 139 7.89 13.65 -19.31
N TYR A 140 7.19 14.13 -20.33
CA TYR A 140 7.75 14.93 -21.40
C TYR A 140 8.37 16.23 -20.89
N LYS A 141 7.69 16.90 -19.96
CA LYS A 141 8.24 18.07 -19.28
C LYS A 141 9.46 17.74 -18.42
N LYS A 142 9.43 16.66 -17.65
CA LYS A 142 10.50 16.26 -16.73
C LYS A 142 11.77 15.84 -17.46
N PHE A 143 11.66 14.97 -18.46
CA PHE A 143 12.81 14.37 -19.13
C PHE A 143 13.27 15.17 -20.36
N CYS A 144 12.34 15.82 -21.07
CA CYS A 144 12.67 16.55 -22.30
C CYS A 144 12.68 18.07 -22.13
N ASN A 145 12.27 18.60 -20.97
CA ASN A 145 12.12 20.04 -20.69
C ASN A 145 11.25 20.77 -21.74
N LYS A 146 10.17 20.14 -22.18
CA LYS A 146 9.24 20.63 -23.21
C LYS A 146 7.78 20.56 -22.76
N GLU A 147 6.96 21.46 -23.28
CA GLU A 147 5.50 21.38 -23.13
C GLU A 147 4.90 20.54 -24.27
N LEU A 148 3.87 19.76 -23.96
CA LEU A 148 3.19 18.92 -24.97
C LEU A 148 2.04 19.70 -25.62
N ASP A 149 2.33 20.33 -26.75
CA ASP A 149 1.31 20.97 -27.59
C ASP A 149 0.43 19.91 -28.29
N ASN A 150 -0.87 20.18 -28.43
CA ASN A 150 -1.86 19.25 -29.02
C ASN A 150 -1.93 17.88 -28.32
N ALA A 151 -1.84 17.84 -26.99
CA ALA A 151 -2.12 16.63 -26.22
C ALA A 151 -3.45 15.99 -26.66
N HIS A 152 -3.49 14.65 -26.66
CA HIS A 152 -4.60 13.84 -27.19
C HIS A 152 -4.68 13.76 -28.73
N ASN A 153 -3.66 14.26 -29.44
CA ASN A 153 -3.40 13.86 -30.82
C ASN A 153 -2.45 12.65 -30.82
N ALA A 154 -2.89 11.53 -31.40
CA ALA A 154 -2.14 10.27 -31.37
C ALA A 154 -0.69 10.38 -31.86
N MET A 155 -0.42 11.17 -32.90
CA MET A 155 0.94 11.31 -33.43
C MET A 155 1.80 12.25 -32.58
N ALA A 156 1.22 13.29 -31.98
CA ALA A 156 1.92 14.14 -31.02
C ALA A 156 2.30 13.33 -29.77
N ASP A 157 1.36 12.52 -29.26
CA ASP A 157 1.57 11.68 -28.09
C ASP A 157 2.64 10.60 -28.35
N ILE A 158 2.64 9.94 -29.52
CA ILE A 158 3.68 8.95 -29.85
C ILE A 158 5.06 9.58 -29.99
N ARG A 159 5.17 10.77 -30.60
CA ARG A 159 6.46 11.49 -30.69
C ARG A 159 6.98 11.89 -29.32
N ALA A 160 6.10 12.37 -28.45
CA ALA A 160 6.46 12.69 -27.07
C ALA A 160 6.87 11.42 -26.30
N THR A 161 6.17 10.30 -26.51
CA THR A 161 6.49 9.01 -25.89
C THR A 161 7.88 8.53 -26.27
N LEU A 162 8.24 8.56 -27.55
CA LEU A 162 9.58 8.17 -28.01
C LEU A 162 10.66 9.09 -27.41
N ALA A 163 10.45 10.40 -27.45
CA ALA A 163 11.40 11.36 -26.89
C ALA A 163 11.57 11.20 -25.36
N VAL A 164 10.52 10.80 -24.64
CA VAL A 164 10.60 10.45 -23.22
C VAL A 164 11.48 9.22 -23.03
N LEU A 165 11.27 8.15 -23.80
CA LEU A 165 12.08 6.93 -23.71
C LEU A 165 13.56 7.23 -23.96
N GLU A 166 13.89 7.93 -25.04
CA GLU A 166 15.26 8.33 -25.37
C GLU A 166 15.89 9.14 -24.23
N ALA A 167 15.16 10.12 -23.69
CA ALA A 167 15.64 10.92 -22.56
C ALA A 167 15.75 10.11 -21.24
N GLN A 168 14.94 9.06 -21.05
CA GLN A 168 15.05 8.17 -19.89
C GLN A 168 16.28 7.28 -19.98
N ILE A 169 16.59 6.75 -21.17
CA ILE A 169 17.82 5.98 -21.44
C ILE A 169 19.05 6.84 -21.15
N ASP A 170 19.02 8.12 -21.53
CA ASP A 170 20.13 9.05 -21.26
C ASP A 170 20.21 9.48 -19.77
N HIS A 171 19.07 9.53 -19.07
CA HIS A 171 18.98 10.04 -17.70
C HIS A 171 19.29 9.00 -16.63
N TYR A 172 18.87 7.75 -16.82
CA TYR A 172 19.01 6.67 -15.86
C TYR A 172 20.15 5.73 -16.26
N GLU A 173 21.16 5.58 -15.39
CA GLU A 173 22.33 4.73 -15.66
C GLU A 173 21.97 3.23 -15.76
N ASP A 174 20.88 2.80 -15.13
CA ASP A 174 20.41 1.42 -15.05
C ASP A 174 19.32 1.07 -16.08
N VAL A 175 18.87 2.03 -16.90
CA VAL A 175 17.95 1.77 -17.99
C VAL A 175 18.74 1.32 -19.23
N PRO A 176 18.49 0.12 -19.75
CA PRO A 176 19.22 -0.37 -20.92
C PRO A 176 18.82 0.38 -22.19
N ASN A 177 19.61 0.23 -23.25
CA ASN A 177 19.44 0.96 -24.52
C ASN A 177 19.16 0.06 -25.74
N THR A 178 18.91 -1.24 -25.52
CA THR A 178 18.45 -2.18 -26.56
C THR A 178 16.96 -2.49 -26.35
N ILE A 179 16.23 -2.81 -27.41
CA ILE A 179 14.79 -3.09 -27.31
C ILE A 179 14.53 -4.35 -26.47
N GLU A 180 15.37 -5.36 -26.62
CA GLU A 180 15.29 -6.62 -25.89
C GLU A 180 15.48 -6.40 -24.39
N ASP A 181 16.51 -5.66 -24.00
CA ASP A 181 16.80 -5.41 -22.59
C ASP A 181 15.79 -4.42 -21.98
N ILE A 182 15.32 -3.42 -22.75
CA ILE A 182 14.25 -2.52 -22.30
C ILE A 182 12.94 -3.30 -22.09
N HIS A 183 12.63 -4.27 -22.96
CA HIS A 183 11.47 -5.12 -22.79
C HIS A 183 11.56 -5.91 -21.48
N GLU A 184 12.68 -6.56 -21.22
CA GLU A 184 12.93 -7.30 -19.97
C GLU A 184 12.94 -6.37 -18.75
N PHE A 185 13.46 -5.14 -18.87
CA PHE A 185 13.41 -4.14 -17.80
C PHE A 185 11.97 -3.72 -17.47
N CYS A 186 11.14 -3.48 -18.48
CA CYS A 186 9.72 -3.12 -18.31
C CYS A 186 8.86 -4.31 -17.84
N PHE A 187 9.18 -5.50 -18.33
CA PHE A 187 8.41 -6.73 -18.15
C PHE A 187 9.35 -7.88 -17.82
N PRO A 188 9.95 -7.88 -16.63
CA PRO A 188 10.89 -8.94 -16.26
C PRO A 188 10.20 -10.29 -16.35
N THR A 189 10.87 -11.25 -16.97
CA THR A 189 10.42 -12.62 -17.08
C THR A 189 10.42 -13.23 -15.68
N ASP A 190 9.23 -13.43 -15.11
CA ASP A 190 9.07 -14.23 -13.90
C ASP A 190 9.15 -15.71 -14.31
N PRO A 191 10.23 -16.45 -13.99
CA PRO A 191 10.38 -17.85 -14.41
C PRO A 191 9.30 -18.75 -13.82
N ASP A 192 8.64 -18.29 -12.76
CA ASP A 192 7.52 -18.99 -12.15
C ASP A 192 6.18 -18.57 -12.75
N ALA A 193 6.09 -17.49 -13.52
CA ALA A 193 4.81 -17.06 -14.09
C ALA A 193 4.28 -18.10 -15.07
N TYR A 194 3.00 -18.45 -14.92
CA TYR A 194 2.30 -19.36 -15.81
C TYR A 194 1.61 -18.63 -16.96
N ASP A 195 1.22 -17.37 -16.76
CA ASP A 195 0.51 -16.55 -17.73
C ASP A 195 1.01 -15.11 -17.77
N ALA A 196 0.83 -14.46 -18.92
CA ALA A 196 1.27 -13.09 -19.16
C ALA A 196 0.47 -12.01 -18.39
N GLU A 197 -0.69 -12.35 -17.83
CA GLU A 197 -1.45 -11.43 -16.96
C GLU A 197 -0.99 -11.51 -15.49
N GLY A 198 -0.06 -12.42 -15.17
CA GLY A 198 0.48 -12.66 -13.84
C GLY A 198 -0.55 -13.22 -12.86
N LYS A 199 -1.58 -13.96 -13.31
CA LYS A 199 -2.66 -14.47 -12.45
C LYS A 199 -2.33 -15.79 -11.78
N LEU A 200 -1.52 -16.62 -12.42
CA LEU A 200 -1.04 -17.90 -11.95
C LEU A 200 0.48 -17.92 -11.99
N ARG A 201 1.08 -18.58 -11.00
CA ARG A 201 2.51 -18.87 -10.95
C ARG A 201 2.78 -20.24 -10.36
N TYR A 202 3.94 -20.80 -10.62
CA TYR A 202 4.44 -21.98 -9.93
C TYR A 202 5.00 -21.58 -8.56
N ILE A 203 4.63 -22.34 -7.53
CA ILE A 203 5.28 -22.31 -6.21
C ILE A 203 5.48 -23.78 -5.84
N ASP A 204 6.73 -24.17 -5.60
CA ASP A 204 7.12 -25.57 -5.33
C ASP A 204 6.55 -26.57 -6.37
N GLY A 205 6.49 -26.16 -7.64
CA GLY A 205 5.95 -26.97 -8.74
C GLY A 205 4.42 -26.99 -8.86
N HIS A 206 3.70 -26.26 -8.00
CA HIS A 206 2.24 -26.19 -8.00
C HIS A 206 1.73 -24.85 -8.55
N LEU A 207 0.74 -24.91 -9.45
CA LEU A 207 0.04 -23.72 -9.94
C LEU A 207 -0.74 -23.05 -8.82
N THR A 208 -0.42 -21.79 -8.58
CA THR A 208 -0.85 -21.01 -7.43
C THR A 208 -1.44 -19.69 -7.88
N ILE A 209 -2.52 -19.26 -7.25
CA ILE A 209 -3.14 -17.96 -7.50
C ILE A 209 -2.17 -16.85 -7.09
N ASN A 210 -1.92 -15.89 -7.97
CA ASN A 210 -1.00 -14.77 -7.72
C ASN A 210 -1.73 -13.42 -7.49
N PHE A 211 -3.06 -13.45 -7.31
CA PHE A 211 -3.88 -12.24 -7.17
C PHE A 211 -5.06 -12.42 -6.20
N GLY A 212 -5.59 -11.30 -5.71
CA GLY A 212 -6.80 -11.26 -4.91
C GLY A 212 -6.70 -11.99 -3.57
N LYS A 213 -7.85 -12.23 -2.93
CA LYS A 213 -7.95 -12.81 -1.58
C LYS A 213 -7.36 -14.23 -1.43
N ASN A 214 -7.23 -14.95 -2.54
CA ASN A 214 -6.70 -16.33 -2.57
C ASN A 214 -5.24 -16.38 -3.04
N LYS A 215 -4.54 -15.25 -3.11
CA LYS A 215 -3.11 -15.21 -3.47
C LYS A 215 -2.30 -16.16 -2.57
N GLY A 216 -1.44 -16.96 -3.18
CA GLY A 216 -0.61 -17.97 -2.50
C GLY A 216 -1.26 -19.35 -2.37
N ARG A 217 -2.56 -19.50 -2.66
CA ARG A 217 -3.26 -20.79 -2.58
C ARG A 217 -3.19 -21.56 -3.90
N THR A 218 -2.95 -22.87 -3.83
CA THR A 218 -2.81 -23.70 -5.03
C THR A 218 -4.16 -23.95 -5.70
N LEU A 219 -4.15 -24.16 -7.02
CA LEU A 219 -5.35 -24.54 -7.78
C LEU A 219 -5.95 -25.86 -7.27
N GLN A 220 -5.10 -26.82 -6.88
CA GLN A 220 -5.52 -28.10 -6.31
C GLN A 220 -6.22 -27.91 -4.95
N GLU A 221 -5.66 -27.11 -4.06
CA GLU A 221 -6.26 -26.78 -2.78
C GLU A 221 -7.62 -26.10 -2.96
N LEU A 222 -7.71 -25.13 -3.88
CA LEU A 222 -8.96 -24.42 -4.17
C LEU A 222 -10.02 -25.32 -4.80
N ALA A 223 -9.65 -26.27 -5.65
CA ALA A 223 -10.60 -27.24 -6.19
C ALA A 223 -11.26 -28.11 -5.11
N LEU A 224 -10.59 -28.31 -3.98
CA LEU A 224 -11.11 -29.04 -2.82
C LEU A 224 -11.89 -28.14 -1.86
N THR A 225 -11.37 -26.95 -1.57
CA THR A 225 -11.85 -26.10 -0.48
C THR A 225 -12.80 -24.98 -0.92
N ASP A 226 -12.66 -24.47 -2.14
CA ASP A 226 -13.49 -23.38 -2.72
C ASP A 226 -13.60 -23.53 -4.25
N PRO A 227 -14.26 -24.60 -4.74
CA PRO A 227 -14.42 -24.83 -6.18
C PRO A 227 -15.22 -23.70 -6.86
N THR A 228 -16.09 -23.03 -6.12
CA THR A 228 -16.87 -21.88 -6.60
C THR A 228 -15.99 -20.71 -7.02
N TYR A 229 -14.88 -20.47 -6.33
CA TYR A 229 -13.92 -19.44 -6.73
C TYR A 229 -13.26 -19.78 -8.09
N LEU A 230 -12.93 -21.05 -8.31
CA LEU A 230 -12.38 -21.50 -9.58
C LEU A 230 -13.40 -21.41 -10.73
N GLU A 231 -14.67 -21.74 -10.48
CA GLU A 231 -15.75 -21.52 -11.45
C GLU A 231 -15.94 -20.04 -11.80
N TRP A 232 -15.81 -19.15 -10.82
CA TRP A 232 -15.85 -17.70 -11.05
C TRP A 232 -14.70 -17.26 -11.97
N ILE A 233 -13.49 -17.79 -11.81
CA ILE A 233 -12.38 -17.53 -12.74
C ILE A 233 -12.73 -18.00 -14.16
N ILE A 234 -13.33 -19.19 -14.31
CA ILE A 234 -13.73 -19.71 -15.63
C ILE A 234 -14.76 -18.80 -16.31
N LYS A 235 -15.74 -18.30 -15.56
CA LYS A 235 -16.83 -17.43 -16.06
C LYS A 235 -16.38 -15.97 -16.23
N GLY A 236 -15.32 -15.56 -15.52
CA GLY A 236 -14.83 -14.19 -15.49
C GLY A 236 -13.98 -13.77 -16.70
N SER A 237 -13.49 -12.54 -16.63
CA SER A 237 -12.65 -11.93 -17.67
C SER A 237 -11.17 -12.25 -17.45
N PHE A 238 -10.80 -13.50 -17.75
CA PHE A 238 -9.42 -14.02 -17.69
C PHE A 238 -9.03 -14.66 -19.05
N SER A 239 -7.74 -14.71 -19.38
CA SER A 239 -7.26 -15.41 -20.58
C SER A 239 -7.61 -16.89 -20.58
N ASP A 240 -7.63 -17.44 -21.80
CA ASP A 240 -7.91 -18.86 -22.02
C ASP A 240 -6.84 -19.78 -21.42
N ILE A 241 -5.59 -19.33 -21.30
CA ILE A 241 -4.52 -20.08 -20.61
C ILE A 241 -4.86 -20.27 -19.13
N VAL A 242 -5.24 -19.20 -18.43
CA VAL A 242 -5.65 -19.26 -17.01
C VAL A 242 -6.86 -20.16 -16.86
N LYS A 243 -7.90 -19.95 -17.70
CA LYS A 243 -9.12 -20.77 -17.66
C LYS A 243 -8.84 -22.24 -17.94
N LYS A 244 -7.91 -22.57 -18.84
CA LYS A 244 -7.52 -23.94 -19.15
C LYS A 244 -6.87 -24.63 -17.95
N ALA A 245 -5.91 -23.99 -17.27
CA ALA A 245 -5.31 -24.53 -16.06
C ALA A 245 -6.33 -24.80 -14.96
N VAL A 246 -7.26 -23.85 -14.75
CA VAL A 246 -8.33 -23.99 -13.75
C VAL A 246 -9.28 -25.16 -14.11
N ARG A 247 -9.65 -25.30 -15.39
CA ARG A 247 -10.47 -26.44 -15.84
C ARG A 247 -9.77 -27.78 -15.63
N GLN A 248 -8.45 -27.85 -15.80
CA GLN A 248 -7.70 -29.09 -15.60
C GLN A 248 -7.81 -29.60 -14.16
N VAL A 249 -7.70 -28.74 -13.16
CA VAL A 249 -7.82 -29.17 -11.75
C VAL A 249 -9.26 -29.47 -11.33
N LEU A 250 -10.25 -28.80 -11.93
CA LEU A 250 -11.67 -29.09 -11.67
C LEU A 250 -12.13 -30.40 -12.36
N GLY A 251 -11.51 -30.75 -13.48
CA GLY A 251 -11.80 -31.96 -14.26
C GLY A 251 -11.39 -33.27 -13.57
N PHE A 252 -10.62 -33.23 -12.47
CA PHE A 252 -10.25 -34.40 -11.67
C PHE A 252 -11.33 -34.85 -10.66
N LYS A 253 -12.58 -34.38 -10.80
CA LYS A 253 -13.75 -34.87 -10.04
C LYS A 253 -14.72 -35.72 -10.88
N ALA A 254 -14.18 -36.66 -11.68
CA ALA A 254 -14.97 -37.72 -12.31
C ALA A 254 -14.47 -39.09 -11.83
#